data_AF-A0A372QNP8-F1
#
_entry.id   AF-A0A372QNP8-F1
#
_cell.length_a   1.000
_cell.length_b   1.000
_cell.length_c   1.000
_cell.angle_alpha   90.00
_cell.angle_beta   90.00
_cell.angle_gamma   90.00
#
_symmetry.space_group_name_H-M   'P 1'
#
loop_
_entity.id
_entity.type
_entity.pdbx_description
1 polymer ?
#
loop_
_entity_poly.entity_id
_entity_poly.type
_entity_poly.pdbx_seq_one_letter_code
_entity_poly.pdbx_strand_id
1 'polypeptide(L)'
;MNFQNHQNLHSFGFALNNVLHIKQPVNFPPYLTSIEWHLTFHPYDDNDKKVFVLNLLAKSKSNDSNEINDNKENNLFCYDISSIVMYTKSLYSNEILRFGAKNIKIIEDGRGYRGYCMKAPRKTLVDNMIFGVNLYPFHLDATNIERSIRSKNVPKNLISDLINELKNPNQNQADVMFIIQGERLYVKSSILILKSDHFKFMFNGNWKETKDHDLDKESNIKYVIEITDFNYDAVLSMILFFYTEELIINEKESFIKYFNNLWNLFRLSDKYLLDDLKRVVKYHIFDRLNINNAAEMLFKYAWKWTDLKEHIIRFIVENIQYVRNSKGYKDILENYSDNPNFLKLNTEIFLRLYPEESFDFIN
;
A
#
# COMPACT_ATOMS: atom_id res chain seq x y z
N MET A 1 -31.67 -16.50 0.75
CA MET A 1 -30.37 -16.94 1.28
C MET A 1 -29.50 -15.70 1.37
N ASN A 2 -29.34 -15.17 2.59
CA ASN A 2 -28.64 -13.91 2.86
C ASN A 2 -27.13 -14.09 2.72
N PHE A 3 -26.53 -13.44 1.73
CA PHE A 3 -25.09 -13.17 1.73
C PHE A 3 -24.84 -11.89 2.52
N GLN A 4 -24.69 -12.03 3.85
CA GLN A 4 -24.06 -10.98 4.64
C GLN A 4 -22.58 -10.93 4.26
N ASN A 5 -22.19 -9.96 3.44
CA ASN A 5 -20.80 -9.55 3.28
C ASN A 5 -20.30 -9.00 4.62
N HIS A 6 -19.74 -9.86 5.48
CA HIS A 6 -18.95 -9.41 6.61
C HIS A 6 -17.61 -8.90 6.06
N GLN A 7 -17.62 -7.61 5.73
CA GLN A 7 -16.42 -6.79 5.64
C GLN A 7 -15.71 -6.86 7.00
N ASN A 8 -14.42 -7.21 7.05
CA ASN A 8 -13.61 -7.06 8.27
C ASN A 8 -13.29 -5.57 8.51
N LEU A 9 -14.32 -4.73 8.59
CA LEU A 9 -14.21 -3.36 9.07
C LEU A 9 -14.10 -3.42 10.59
N HIS A 10 -12.96 -3.04 11.15
CA HIS A 10 -12.86 -2.81 12.58
C HIS A 10 -13.40 -1.41 12.87
N SER A 11 -14.70 -1.32 13.11
CA SER A 11 -15.37 -0.10 13.52
C SER A 11 -15.76 -0.18 14.99
N PHE A 12 -15.55 0.91 15.71
CA PHE A 12 -16.04 1.05 17.07
C PHE A 12 -16.51 2.47 17.31
N GLY A 13 -17.49 2.62 18.20
CA GLY A 13 -18.03 3.91 18.57
C GLY A 13 -18.60 3.90 19.96
N PHE A 14 -18.48 5.04 20.64
CA PHE A 14 -18.90 5.22 22.01
C PHE A 14 -19.92 6.34 22.09
N ALA A 15 -21.08 6.04 22.66
CA ALA A 15 -22.09 7.03 22.98
C ALA A 15 -21.68 7.80 24.23
N LEU A 16 -21.84 9.11 24.19
CA LEU A 16 -21.59 10.02 25.30
C LEU A 16 -22.74 11.00 25.41
N ASN A 17 -23.30 11.11 26.61
CA ASN A 17 -24.40 12.01 26.93
C ASN A 17 -23.88 13.23 27.69
N ASN A 18 -24.65 14.32 27.65
CA ASN A 18 -24.31 15.61 28.27
C ASN A 18 -22.95 16.18 27.82
N VAL A 19 -22.54 15.93 26.57
CA VAL A 19 -21.22 16.29 26.03
C VAL A 19 -20.90 17.77 26.20
N LEU A 20 -21.89 18.67 26.10
CA LEU A 20 -21.65 20.11 26.24
C LEU A 20 -21.24 20.52 27.66
N HIS A 21 -21.61 19.71 28.66
CA HIS A 21 -21.33 19.94 30.08
C HIS A 21 -19.98 19.36 30.53
N ILE A 22 -19.32 18.56 29.70
CA ILE A 22 -18.04 17.92 30.01
C ILE A 22 -16.91 18.95 29.94
N LYS A 23 -16.14 19.05 31.04
CA LYS A 23 -15.03 20.00 31.19
C LYS A 23 -13.65 19.35 31.19
N GLN A 24 -13.57 18.04 31.41
CA GLN A 24 -12.32 17.29 31.47
C GLN A 24 -12.26 16.26 30.33
N PRO A 25 -11.06 15.81 29.92
CA PRO A 25 -10.94 14.75 28.93
C PRO A 25 -11.64 13.46 29.37
N VAL A 26 -12.23 12.76 28.42
CA VAL A 26 -12.93 11.49 28.61
C VAL A 26 -12.19 10.40 27.86
N ASN A 27 -11.71 9.39 28.58
CA ASN A 27 -11.15 8.19 27.99
C ASN A 27 -12.28 7.18 27.75
N PHE A 28 -12.38 6.68 26.53
CA PHE A 28 -13.32 5.62 26.21
C PHE A 28 -12.72 4.23 26.52
N PRO A 29 -13.55 3.19 26.68
CA PRO A 29 -13.08 1.83 26.84
C PRO A 29 -12.13 1.41 25.69
N PRO A 30 -11.13 0.56 25.97
CA PRO A 30 -10.24 0.07 24.92
C PRO A 30 -11.00 -0.80 23.91
N TYR A 31 -10.61 -0.71 22.65
CA TYR A 31 -11.11 -1.58 21.59
C TYR A 31 -9.98 -2.50 21.12
N LEU A 32 -10.22 -3.82 21.15
CA LEU A 32 -9.18 -4.81 20.88
C LEU A 32 -9.28 -5.37 19.46
N THR A 33 -8.15 -5.37 18.77
CA THR A 33 -7.88 -6.09 17.51
C THR A 33 -6.62 -6.96 17.70
N SER A 34 -5.76 -7.11 16.70
CA SER A 34 -4.35 -7.50 16.91
C SER A 34 -3.60 -6.48 17.79
N ILE A 35 -4.09 -5.24 17.83
CA ILE A 35 -3.58 -4.10 18.60
C ILE A 35 -4.68 -3.60 19.56
N GLU A 36 -4.29 -3.05 20.72
CA GLU A 36 -5.21 -2.41 21.66
C GLU A 36 -5.34 -0.90 21.36
N TRP A 37 -6.56 -0.46 21.07
CA TRP A 37 -6.89 0.91 20.66
C TRP A 37 -7.56 1.69 21.78
N HIS A 38 -7.11 2.93 22.00
CA HIS A 38 -7.63 3.84 23.02
C HIS A 38 -8.07 5.15 22.38
N LEU A 39 -9.35 5.48 22.50
CA LEU A 39 -9.89 6.76 22.05
C LEU A 39 -10.09 7.69 23.25
N THR A 40 -9.69 8.95 23.12
CA THR A 40 -9.88 10.00 24.11
C THR A 40 -10.53 11.21 23.48
N PHE A 41 -11.58 11.73 24.13
CA PHE A 41 -12.22 12.99 23.78
C PHE A 41 -11.76 14.10 24.72
N HIS A 42 -11.21 15.18 24.16
CA HIS A 42 -10.89 16.40 24.88
C HIS A 42 -11.91 17.47 24.49
N PRO A 43 -12.71 18.00 25.43
CA PRO A 43 -13.75 18.99 25.14
C PRO A 43 -13.19 20.34 24.64
N TYR A 44 -11.90 20.58 24.87
CA TYR A 44 -11.16 21.78 24.46
C TYR A 44 -9.76 21.39 23.98
N ASP A 45 -9.25 22.06 22.94
CA ASP A 45 -7.83 22.05 22.60
C ASP A 45 -7.05 22.99 23.53
N ASP A 46 -5.82 22.63 23.88
CA ASP A 46 -4.98 23.40 24.79
C ASP A 46 -4.65 24.80 24.25
N ASN A 47 -4.57 24.95 22.92
CA ASN A 47 -4.24 26.21 22.26
C ASN A 47 -5.47 26.97 21.75
N ASP A 48 -6.56 26.27 21.41
CA ASP A 48 -7.80 26.90 20.92
C ASP A 48 -9.07 26.32 21.57
N LYS A 49 -9.67 27.07 22.50
CA LYS A 49 -10.91 26.68 23.20
C LYS A 49 -12.15 26.61 22.29
N LYS A 50 -12.09 27.07 21.04
CA LYS A 50 -13.18 26.92 20.05
C LYS A 50 -13.17 25.56 19.37
N VAL A 51 -12.19 24.72 19.66
CA VAL A 51 -11.95 23.43 19.04
C VAL A 51 -11.97 22.34 20.11
N PHE A 52 -12.47 21.16 19.76
CA PHE A 52 -12.34 19.94 20.55
C PHE A 52 -11.39 18.96 19.84
N VAL A 53 -10.84 18.01 20.59
CA VAL A 53 -9.83 17.06 20.08
C VAL A 53 -10.27 15.62 20.31
N LEU A 54 -10.05 14.76 19.33
CA LEU A 54 -10.06 13.30 19.49
C LEU A 54 -8.65 12.77 19.29
N ASN A 55 -8.20 11.96 20.24
CA ASN A 55 -6.92 11.26 20.18
C ASN A 55 -7.18 9.77 20.14
N LEU A 56 -6.61 9.08 19.16
CA LEU A 56 -6.61 7.62 19.07
C LEU A 56 -5.18 7.14 19.26
N LEU A 57 -4.97 6.26 20.22
CA LEU A 57 -3.67 5.68 20.55
C LEU A 57 -3.71 4.16 20.35
N ALA A 58 -2.64 3.62 19.75
CA ALA A 58 -2.37 2.20 19.59
C ALA A 58 -1.32 1.76 20.61
N LYS A 59 -1.62 0.69 21.35
CA LYS A 59 -0.69 0.06 22.29
C LYS A 59 -0.33 -1.36 21.83
N SER A 60 0.97 -1.62 21.68
CA SER A 60 1.47 -2.99 21.47
C SER A 60 1.37 -3.78 22.76
N LYS A 61 1.03 -5.07 22.67
CA LYS A 61 1.41 -6.01 23.73
C LYS A 61 2.93 -6.19 23.65
N SER A 62 3.69 -5.39 24.38
CA SER A 62 5.08 -5.73 24.67
C SER A 62 5.07 -7.06 25.43
N ASN A 63 5.75 -8.07 24.89
CA ASN A 63 6.17 -9.20 25.71
C ASN A 63 6.93 -8.64 26.92
N ASP A 64 6.51 -9.06 28.11
CA ASP A 64 7.24 -8.82 29.34
C ASP A 64 8.66 -9.40 29.22
N SER A 65 9.63 -8.56 28.88
CA SER A 65 11.04 -8.84 29.15
C SER A 65 11.80 -7.52 29.22
N ASN A 66 12.27 -7.22 30.42
CA ASN A 66 13.15 -6.12 30.79
C ASN A 66 14.51 -6.21 30.07
N GLU A 67 14.58 -5.79 28.81
CA GLU A 67 15.85 -5.40 28.19
C GLU A 67 15.69 -4.04 27.51
N ILE A 68 16.11 -3.01 28.24
CA ILE A 68 16.39 -1.68 27.71
C ILE A 68 17.62 -1.83 26.81
N ASN A 69 17.39 -2.00 25.51
CA ASN A 69 18.41 -1.78 24.50
C ASN A 69 18.08 -0.47 23.79
N ASP A 70 18.72 0.61 24.24
CA ASP A 70 18.80 1.86 23.51
C ASP A 70 19.34 1.59 22.09
N ASN A 71 18.63 2.09 21.07
CA ASN A 71 18.91 1.99 19.61
C ASN A 71 18.18 0.89 18.81
N LYS A 72 17.10 0.31 19.31
CA LYS A 72 16.09 -0.30 18.42
C LYS A 72 14.82 0.53 18.48
N GLU A 73 14.57 1.31 17.43
CA GLU A 73 13.21 1.77 17.13
C GLU A 73 12.31 0.54 17.08
N ASN A 74 11.61 0.27 18.18
CA ASN A 74 10.59 -0.77 18.26
C ASN A 74 9.40 -0.28 17.44
N ASN A 75 9.54 -0.42 16.12
CA ASN A 75 8.51 -0.03 15.19
C ASN A 75 7.30 -0.94 15.38
N LEU A 76 6.34 -0.48 16.21
CA LEU A 76 5.00 -1.03 16.23
C LEU A 76 4.29 -0.61 14.95
N PHE A 77 4.56 -1.34 13.89
CA PHE A 77 3.97 -1.06 12.61
C PHE A 77 2.50 -1.47 12.65
N CYS A 78 1.63 -0.48 12.56
CA CYS A 78 0.20 -0.67 12.34
C CYS A 78 -0.06 -1.09 10.87
N TYR A 79 0.69 -2.09 10.38
CA TYR A 79 0.65 -2.56 8.98
C TYR A 79 -0.71 -3.08 8.57
N ASP A 80 -1.54 -3.44 9.55
CA ASP A 80 -2.88 -3.93 9.32
C ASP A 80 -3.85 -2.82 8.92
N ILE A 81 -3.54 -1.51 9.03
CA ILE A 81 -4.53 -0.43 8.79
C ILE A 81 -4.04 0.57 7.73
N SER A 82 -4.76 0.61 6.62
CA SER A 82 -4.54 1.50 5.47
C SER A 82 -5.11 2.90 5.66
N SER A 83 -6.13 3.06 6.50
CA SER A 83 -6.77 4.35 6.77
C SER A 83 -7.50 4.33 8.11
N ILE A 84 -7.48 5.46 8.79
CA ILE A 84 -8.23 5.72 10.03
C ILE A 84 -9.19 6.87 9.74
N VAL A 85 -10.48 6.65 9.96
CA VAL A 85 -11.49 7.70 9.87
C VAL A 85 -12.17 7.83 11.22
N MET A 86 -11.96 8.96 11.89
CA MET A 86 -12.73 9.32 13.07
C MET A 86 -14.03 10.00 12.62
N TYR A 87 -15.09 9.85 13.39
CA TYR A 87 -16.35 10.52 13.11
C TYR A 87 -17.09 10.87 14.40
N THR A 88 -17.91 11.91 14.30
CA THR A 88 -18.91 12.23 15.31
C THR A 88 -20.30 12.25 14.67
N LYS A 89 -21.30 11.83 15.44
CA LYS A 89 -22.70 11.77 14.99
C LYS A 89 -23.61 12.10 16.17
N SER A 90 -24.69 12.84 15.95
CA SER A 90 -25.76 12.94 16.97
C SER A 90 -26.42 11.58 17.16
N LEU A 91 -26.87 11.27 18.38
CA LEU A 91 -27.69 10.10 18.64
C LEU A 91 -29.07 10.17 17.95
N TYR A 92 -29.51 11.38 17.57
CA TYR A 92 -30.85 11.63 17.03
C TYR A 92 -30.87 12.04 15.55
N SER A 93 -29.71 12.27 14.93
CA SER A 93 -29.64 12.62 13.50
C SER A 93 -28.77 11.61 12.77
N ASN A 94 -29.07 11.35 11.49
CA ASN A 94 -28.25 10.50 10.64
C ASN A 94 -27.04 11.22 10.03
N GLU A 95 -26.88 12.50 10.32
CA GLU A 95 -25.75 13.30 9.85
C GLU A 95 -24.46 12.90 10.58
N ILE A 96 -23.48 12.43 9.82
CA ILE A 96 -22.17 12.02 10.32
C ILE A 96 -21.15 13.08 9.90
N LEU A 97 -20.52 13.71 10.88
CA LEU A 97 -19.35 14.54 10.67
C LEU A 97 -18.12 13.64 10.68
N ARG A 98 -17.57 13.38 9.50
CA ARG A 98 -16.37 12.56 9.33
C ARG A 98 -15.14 13.44 9.30
N PHE A 99 -14.11 12.98 9.99
CA PHE A 99 -12.84 13.66 10.10
C PHE A 99 -11.75 12.59 9.95
N GLY A 100 -11.15 12.56 8.78
CA GLY A 100 -10.09 11.60 8.49
C GLY A 100 -9.19 12.14 7.40
N ALA A 101 -7.89 11.87 7.55
CA ALA A 101 -6.94 11.95 6.47
C ALA A 101 -6.61 10.54 5.99
N LYS A 102 -6.28 10.39 4.70
CA LYS A 102 -5.67 9.17 4.17
C LYS A 102 -4.15 9.27 4.36
N ASN A 103 -3.45 8.14 4.46
CA ASN A 103 -2.00 8.08 4.69
C ASN A 103 -1.58 8.73 6.01
N ILE A 104 -2.39 8.52 7.06
CA ILE A 104 -2.07 9.00 8.40
C ILE A 104 -0.80 8.30 8.86
N LYS A 105 0.28 9.09 9.04
CA LYS A 105 1.42 8.65 9.82
C LYS A 105 0.99 8.63 11.28
N ILE A 106 0.96 7.44 11.86
CA ILE A 106 0.80 7.29 13.30
C ILE A 106 2.12 7.73 13.93
N ILE A 107 2.08 8.81 14.71
CA ILE A 107 3.27 9.43 15.29
C ILE A 107 3.56 8.77 16.63
N GLU A 108 4.82 8.45 16.88
CA GLU A 108 5.30 8.00 18.20
C GLU A 108 5.42 9.21 19.13
N ASP A 109 4.71 9.18 20.26
CA ASP A 109 4.92 10.15 21.33
C ASP A 109 6.18 9.78 22.12
N GLY A 110 6.74 10.73 22.87
CA GLY A 110 7.96 10.52 23.65
C GLY A 110 7.86 9.47 24.77
N ARG A 111 6.76 8.72 24.85
CA ARG A 111 6.51 7.61 25.77
C ARG A 111 6.28 6.27 25.03
N GLY A 112 6.52 6.24 23.71
CA GLY A 112 6.39 5.03 22.88
C GLY A 112 4.96 4.72 22.44
N TYR A 113 3.98 5.59 22.69
CA TYR A 113 2.62 5.42 22.18
C TYR A 113 2.51 5.93 20.75
N ARG A 114 1.82 5.18 19.90
CA ARG A 114 1.59 5.57 18.50
C ARG A 114 0.18 6.12 18.36
N GLY A 115 0.03 7.39 17.95
CA GLY A 115 -1.27 8.06 17.92
C GLY A 115 -1.67 8.75 16.62
N TYR A 116 -2.98 8.96 16.48
CA TYR A 116 -3.59 9.89 15.54
C TYR A 116 -4.46 10.91 16.29
N CYS A 117 -4.35 12.17 15.90
CA CYS A 117 -5.05 13.28 16.52
C CYS A 117 -5.92 13.99 15.49
N MET A 118 -7.13 14.33 15.90
CA MET A 118 -8.12 15.03 15.10
C MET A 118 -8.67 16.22 15.88
N LYS A 119 -8.84 17.35 15.20
CA LYS A 119 -9.40 18.58 15.76
C LYS A 119 -10.65 18.98 15.00
N ALA A 120 -11.70 19.41 15.71
CA ALA A 120 -12.94 19.86 15.09
C ALA A 120 -13.59 21.03 15.85
N PRO A 121 -14.38 21.89 15.17
CA PRO A 121 -15.01 23.04 15.82
C PRO A 121 -15.98 22.61 16.91
N ARG A 122 -15.85 23.18 18.12
CA ARG A 122 -16.75 22.88 19.25
C ARG A 122 -18.22 23.17 18.96
N LYS A 123 -18.51 24.11 18.07
CA LYS A 123 -19.89 24.43 17.63
C LYS A 123 -20.63 23.24 17.00
N THR A 124 -19.95 22.16 16.63
CA THR A 124 -20.57 20.96 16.09
C THR A 124 -20.97 19.94 17.16
N LEU A 125 -20.63 20.19 18.43
CA LEU A 125 -21.03 19.33 19.54
C LEU A 125 -22.50 19.52 19.89
N VAL A 126 -23.16 18.44 20.26
CA VAL A 126 -24.50 18.39 20.85
C VAL A 126 -24.47 17.47 22.06
N ASP A 127 -25.47 17.49 22.94
CA ASP A 127 -25.36 16.76 24.22
C ASP A 127 -25.25 15.24 24.09
N ASN A 128 -25.90 14.65 23.09
CA ASN A 128 -25.99 13.20 22.95
C ASN A 128 -25.34 12.81 21.62
N MET A 129 -24.09 12.35 21.69
CA MET A 129 -23.27 12.05 20.50
C MET A 129 -22.63 10.68 20.56
N ILE A 130 -22.36 10.14 19.38
CA ILE A 130 -21.46 9.01 19.17
C ILE A 130 -20.11 9.56 18.69
N PHE A 131 -19.04 9.09 19.30
CA PHE A 131 -17.66 9.28 18.86
C PHE A 131 -17.15 7.94 18.34
N GLY A 132 -16.82 7.87 17.06
CA GLY A 132 -16.48 6.61 16.43
C GLY A 132 -15.22 6.66 15.58
N VAL A 133 -14.71 5.46 15.30
CA VAL A 133 -13.50 5.21 14.54
C VAL A 133 -13.79 4.06 13.59
N ASN A 134 -13.44 4.27 12.32
CA ASN A 134 -13.37 3.22 11.32
C ASN A 134 -11.90 2.96 11.01
N LEU A 135 -11.45 1.74 11.28
CA LEU A 135 -10.14 1.23 10.92
C LEU A 135 -10.30 0.38 9.66
N TYR A 136 -9.63 0.78 8.59
CA TYR A 136 -9.69 0.10 7.30
C TYR A 136 -8.48 -0.79 7.12
N PRO A 137 -8.62 -2.12 7.23
CA PRO A 137 -7.44 -2.95 7.21
C PRO A 137 -6.81 -3.08 5.82
N PHE A 138 -5.50 -3.31 5.79
CA PHE A 138 -4.83 -3.86 4.61
C PHE A 138 -5.20 -5.33 4.47
N HIS A 139 -6.00 -5.68 3.46
CA HIS A 139 -6.22 -7.09 3.11
C HIS A 139 -5.11 -7.56 2.15
N LEU A 140 -3.99 -7.99 2.74
CA LEU A 140 -3.00 -8.85 2.09
C LEU A 140 -2.64 -9.93 3.11
N ASP A 141 -2.85 -11.20 2.78
CA ASP A 141 -2.66 -12.35 3.69
C ASP A 141 -1.36 -12.22 4.52
N ALA A 142 -1.53 -11.93 5.80
CA ALA A 142 -0.49 -11.39 6.68
C ALA A 142 0.61 -12.40 7.05
N THR A 143 0.45 -13.69 6.72
CA THR A 143 1.34 -14.75 7.20
C THR A 143 2.67 -14.85 6.44
N ASN A 144 2.80 -14.22 5.27
CA ASN A 144 4.05 -14.21 4.49
C ASN A 144 4.71 -12.82 4.37
N ILE A 145 4.08 -11.78 4.93
CA ILE A 145 4.57 -10.39 4.82
C ILE A 145 5.74 -10.10 5.76
N GLU A 146 5.74 -10.71 6.96
CA GLU A 146 6.74 -10.46 8.00
C GLU A 146 8.20 -10.73 7.58
N ARG A 147 8.41 -11.59 6.58
CA ARG A 147 9.76 -11.96 6.13
C ARG A 147 10.36 -11.01 5.09
N SER A 148 9.56 -10.27 4.31
CA SER A 148 10.07 -9.48 3.18
C SER A 148 10.03 -7.96 3.34
N ILE A 149 9.40 -7.43 4.40
CA ILE A 149 9.31 -5.96 4.64
C ILE A 149 10.33 -5.47 5.68
N ARG A 150 11.08 -6.37 6.33
CA ARG A 150 12.29 -5.94 7.05
C ARG A 150 13.27 -5.40 6.01
N SER A 151 13.30 -4.07 5.84
CA SER A 151 14.49 -3.38 5.34
C SER A 151 15.63 -3.82 6.25
N LYS A 152 16.41 -4.80 5.79
CA LYS A 152 17.72 -5.12 6.32
C LYS A 152 18.70 -4.01 5.91
N ASN A 153 18.34 -2.72 6.13
CA ASN A 153 19.09 -1.50 5.80
C ASN A 153 20.39 -1.81 5.05
N VAL A 154 20.28 -2.23 3.78
CA VAL A 154 21.45 -2.70 3.07
C VAL A 154 22.34 -1.47 2.87
N PRO A 155 23.61 -1.50 3.32
CA PRO A 155 24.49 -0.37 3.18
C PRO A 155 24.51 0.12 1.72
N LYS A 156 24.28 1.42 1.48
CA LYS A 156 24.12 1.97 0.11
C LYS A 156 25.32 1.70 -0.79
N ASN A 157 26.52 1.64 -0.20
CA ASN A 157 27.75 1.23 -0.86
C ASN A 157 27.66 -0.20 -1.41
N LEU A 158 27.03 -1.13 -0.68
CA LEU A 158 26.84 -2.51 -1.13
C LEU A 158 25.93 -2.58 -2.37
N ILE A 159 24.88 -1.75 -2.42
CA ILE A 159 23.99 -1.71 -3.58
C ILE A 159 24.70 -1.14 -4.81
N SER A 160 25.48 -0.07 -4.66
CA SER A 160 26.27 0.46 -5.77
C SER A 160 27.31 -0.54 -6.27
N ASP A 161 27.97 -1.26 -5.34
CA ASP A 161 28.97 -2.27 -5.67
C ASP A 161 28.32 -3.46 -6.40
N LEU A 162 27.15 -3.90 -5.94
CA LEU A 162 26.37 -4.96 -6.60
C LEU A 162 25.91 -4.53 -8.00
N ILE A 163 25.41 -3.30 -8.18
CA ILE A 163 25.03 -2.80 -9.51
C ILE A 163 26.25 -2.77 -10.44
N ASN A 164 27.42 -2.38 -9.93
CA ASN A 164 28.66 -2.38 -10.72
C ASN A 164 29.06 -3.81 -11.12
N GLU A 165 28.98 -4.78 -10.21
CA GLU A 165 29.25 -6.20 -10.50
C GLU A 165 28.25 -6.77 -11.52
N LEU A 166 26.96 -6.43 -11.41
CA LEU A 166 25.93 -6.85 -12.36
C LEU A 166 26.15 -6.27 -13.77
N LYS A 167 26.77 -5.09 -13.88
CA LYS A 167 27.07 -4.45 -15.18
C LYS A 167 28.41 -4.92 -15.75
N ASN A 168 29.41 -5.12 -14.89
CA ASN A 168 30.78 -5.43 -15.26
C ASN A 168 31.32 -6.54 -14.32
N PRO A 169 30.89 -7.80 -14.52
CA PRO A 169 31.33 -8.90 -13.66
C PRO A 169 32.82 -9.18 -13.87
N ASN A 170 33.52 -9.60 -12.82
CA ASN A 170 34.84 -10.20 -13.04
C ASN A 170 34.67 -11.55 -13.77
N GLN A 171 35.77 -12.02 -14.36
CA GLN A 171 35.78 -13.29 -15.08
C GLN A 171 35.20 -14.41 -14.20
N ASN A 172 34.31 -15.20 -14.79
CA ASN A 172 33.65 -16.37 -14.17
C ASN A 172 32.64 -16.07 -13.03
N GLN A 173 32.22 -14.82 -12.83
CA GLN A 173 31.23 -14.47 -11.80
C GLN A 173 29.78 -14.50 -12.26
N ALA A 174 29.51 -14.66 -13.56
CA ALA A 174 28.16 -14.77 -14.10
C ALA A 174 28.10 -15.83 -15.20
N ASP A 175 26.94 -16.46 -15.33
CA ASP A 175 26.64 -17.47 -16.36
C ASP A 175 25.32 -17.18 -17.10
N VAL A 176 24.62 -16.11 -16.72
CA VAL A 176 23.42 -15.59 -17.40
C VAL A 176 23.66 -14.14 -17.82
N MET A 177 23.32 -13.81 -19.05
CA MET A 177 23.29 -12.43 -19.55
C MET A 177 21.87 -12.04 -19.94
N PHE A 178 21.31 -11.04 -19.27
CA PHE A 178 20.09 -10.37 -19.73
C PHE A 178 20.44 -9.26 -20.72
N ILE A 179 19.68 -9.17 -21.81
CA ILE A 179 19.73 -8.06 -22.76
C ILE A 179 18.40 -7.31 -22.64
N ILE A 180 18.46 -6.04 -22.25
CA ILE A 180 17.29 -5.17 -22.06
C ILE A 180 17.56 -3.84 -22.72
N GLN A 181 16.77 -3.47 -23.73
CA GLN A 181 16.92 -2.19 -24.46
C GLN A 181 18.37 -1.94 -24.97
N GLY A 182 19.08 -3.01 -25.34
CA GLY A 182 20.48 -2.95 -25.77
C GLY A 182 21.52 -2.92 -24.65
N GLU A 183 21.09 -2.72 -23.39
CA GLU A 183 21.95 -2.83 -22.21
C GLU A 183 22.06 -4.28 -21.71
N ARG A 184 23.16 -4.58 -21.00
CA ARG A 184 23.48 -5.92 -20.51
C ARG A 184 23.53 -5.96 -18.99
N LEU A 185 22.96 -7.01 -18.42
CA LEU A 185 23.08 -7.37 -17.00
C LEU A 185 23.54 -8.81 -16.87
N TYR A 186 24.55 -9.04 -16.03
CA TYR A 186 25.18 -10.32 -15.84
C TYR A 186 24.82 -10.87 -14.46
N VAL A 187 24.26 -12.09 -14.43
CA VAL A 187 23.63 -12.68 -13.26
C VAL A 187 24.07 -14.14 -13.11
N LYS A 188 23.96 -14.68 -11.89
CA LYS A 188 24.15 -16.12 -11.63
C LYS A 188 22.82 -16.87 -11.77
N SER A 189 22.80 -17.90 -12.61
CA SER A 189 21.66 -18.81 -12.78
C SER A 189 21.21 -19.40 -11.45
N SER A 190 22.15 -19.75 -10.56
CA SER A 190 21.86 -20.31 -9.24
C SER A 190 20.98 -19.40 -8.37
N ILE A 191 21.13 -18.09 -8.48
CA ILE A 191 20.33 -17.11 -7.73
C ILE A 191 18.93 -17.02 -8.33
N LEU A 192 18.82 -16.99 -9.65
CA LEU A 192 17.53 -16.98 -10.36
C LEU A 192 16.71 -18.24 -10.06
N ILE A 193 17.35 -19.42 -10.12
CA ILE A 193 16.74 -20.73 -9.80
C ILE A 193 16.23 -20.76 -8.35
N LEU A 194 17.00 -20.20 -7.42
CA LEU A 194 16.63 -20.16 -6.01
C LEU A 194 15.41 -19.27 -5.76
N LYS A 195 15.25 -18.19 -6.53
CA LYS A 195 14.24 -17.14 -6.30
C LYS A 195 13.02 -17.22 -7.21
N SER A 196 13.03 -18.07 -8.23
CA SER A 196 11.95 -18.14 -9.22
C SER A 196 11.83 -19.53 -9.83
N ASP A 197 10.65 -20.15 -9.65
CA ASP A 197 10.33 -21.41 -10.31
C ASP A 197 10.28 -21.24 -11.84
N HIS A 198 9.88 -20.07 -12.34
CA HIS A 198 9.93 -19.76 -13.77
C HIS A 198 11.35 -19.94 -14.33
N PHE A 199 12.36 -19.29 -13.71
CA PHE A 199 13.75 -19.43 -14.16
C PHE A 199 14.31 -20.83 -13.92
N LYS A 200 13.89 -21.51 -12.85
CA LYS A 200 14.23 -22.92 -12.62
C LYS A 200 13.74 -23.83 -13.75
N PHE A 201 12.51 -23.66 -14.21
CA PHE A 201 11.98 -24.43 -15.34
C PHE A 201 12.64 -24.03 -16.66
N MET A 202 12.92 -22.75 -16.87
CA MET A 202 13.61 -22.24 -18.05
C MET A 202 15.00 -22.88 -18.21
N PHE A 203 15.81 -22.90 -17.15
CA PHE A 203 17.19 -23.42 -17.22
C PHE A 203 17.29 -24.95 -17.19
N ASN A 204 16.30 -25.64 -16.62
CA ASN A 204 16.25 -27.11 -16.65
C ASN A 204 15.63 -27.66 -17.94
N GLY A 205 15.03 -26.82 -18.77
CA GLY A 205 14.38 -27.21 -20.02
C GLY A 205 15.24 -26.98 -21.26
N ASN A 206 14.76 -27.46 -22.41
CA ASN A 206 15.39 -27.27 -23.72
C ASN A 206 14.91 -25.99 -24.43
N TRP A 207 14.90 -24.85 -23.72
CA TRP A 207 14.39 -23.59 -24.24
C TRP A 207 15.34 -22.99 -25.28
N LYS A 208 14.84 -22.16 -26.21
CA LYS A 208 15.67 -21.61 -27.30
C LYS A 208 16.80 -20.73 -26.73
N GLU A 209 16.54 -20.08 -25.61
CA GLU A 209 17.45 -19.27 -24.81
C GLU A 209 18.61 -20.08 -24.17
N THR A 210 18.51 -21.43 -24.20
CA THR A 210 19.55 -22.37 -23.75
C THR A 210 20.38 -22.95 -24.91
N LYS A 211 20.06 -22.61 -26.16
CA LYS A 211 20.68 -23.20 -27.36
C LYS A 211 21.39 -22.13 -28.20
N ASP A 212 22.70 -22.31 -28.32
CA ASP A 212 23.53 -21.84 -29.44
C ASP A 212 23.37 -20.35 -29.75
N HIS A 213 23.83 -19.52 -28.83
CA HIS A 213 24.43 -18.26 -29.26
C HIS A 213 25.90 -18.54 -29.52
N ASP A 214 26.41 -18.15 -30.69
CA ASP A 214 27.84 -18.02 -31.02
C ASP A 214 28.47 -16.96 -30.09
N LEU A 215 28.45 -17.22 -28.79
CA LEU A 215 29.11 -16.43 -27.78
C LEU A 215 30.58 -16.83 -27.83
N ASP A 216 31.45 -15.82 -27.74
CA ASP A 216 32.88 -16.02 -27.64
C ASP A 216 33.17 -17.13 -26.63
N LYS A 217 33.92 -18.15 -27.05
CA LYS A 217 34.30 -19.32 -26.24
C LYS A 217 35.10 -18.96 -24.98
N GLU A 218 35.49 -17.69 -24.83
CA GLU A 218 36.11 -17.11 -23.63
C GLU A 218 35.11 -16.62 -22.57
N SER A 219 33.82 -16.48 -22.90
CA SER A 219 32.81 -16.02 -21.96
C SER A 219 32.19 -17.20 -21.18
N ASN A 220 32.12 -17.07 -19.86
CA ASN A 220 31.47 -18.06 -18.99
C ASN A 220 29.93 -18.07 -19.07
N ILE A 221 29.37 -17.37 -20.07
CA ILE A 221 27.93 -17.17 -20.24
C ILE A 221 27.33 -18.40 -20.89
N LYS A 222 26.38 -19.02 -20.19
CA LYS A 222 25.64 -20.21 -20.65
C LYS A 222 24.27 -19.85 -21.19
N TYR A 223 23.67 -18.77 -20.68
CA TYR A 223 22.30 -18.38 -20.99
C TYR A 223 22.22 -16.91 -21.39
N VAL A 224 21.49 -16.62 -22.46
CA VAL A 224 21.20 -15.25 -22.90
C VAL A 224 19.69 -15.07 -22.91
N ILE A 225 19.22 -14.08 -22.16
CA ILE A 225 17.79 -13.80 -21.98
C ILE A 225 17.51 -12.40 -22.50
N GLU A 226 16.78 -12.30 -23.60
CA GLU A 226 16.36 -11.01 -24.14
C GLU A 226 15.00 -10.61 -23.55
N ILE A 227 14.94 -9.44 -22.91
CA ILE A 227 13.69 -8.86 -22.38
C ILE A 227 13.36 -7.61 -23.21
N THR A 228 12.25 -7.70 -23.97
CA THR A 228 11.81 -6.65 -24.89
C THR A 228 10.57 -5.88 -24.40
N ASP A 229 9.85 -6.43 -23.43
CA ASP A 229 8.56 -5.90 -22.95
C ASP A 229 8.65 -5.09 -21.65
N PHE A 230 9.85 -4.99 -21.06
CA PHE A 230 10.12 -4.20 -19.85
C PHE A 230 11.34 -3.29 -20.03
N ASN A 231 11.36 -2.19 -19.26
CA ASN A 231 12.48 -1.28 -19.24
C ASN A 231 13.62 -1.82 -18.35
N TYR A 232 14.81 -1.27 -18.56
CA TYR A 232 16.00 -1.61 -17.80
C TYR A 232 15.80 -1.48 -16.29
N ASP A 233 15.21 -0.36 -15.84
CA ASP A 233 15.02 -0.06 -14.41
C ASP A 233 14.17 -1.13 -13.70
N ALA A 234 13.09 -1.62 -14.30
CA ALA A 234 12.26 -2.65 -13.69
C ALA A 234 12.97 -4.01 -13.63
N VAL A 235 13.71 -4.37 -14.69
CA VAL A 235 14.48 -5.63 -14.70
C VAL A 235 15.63 -5.58 -13.70
N LEU A 236 16.32 -4.45 -13.59
CA LEU A 236 17.35 -4.26 -12.57
C LEU A 236 16.76 -4.36 -11.16
N SER A 237 15.61 -3.70 -10.89
CA SER A 237 14.93 -3.82 -9.59
C SER A 237 14.52 -5.26 -9.27
N MET A 238 14.07 -6.05 -10.26
CA MET A 238 13.81 -7.50 -10.08
C MET A 238 15.09 -8.25 -9.69
N ILE A 239 16.18 -8.06 -10.43
CA ILE A 239 17.45 -8.74 -10.16
C ILE A 239 17.96 -8.35 -8.77
N LEU A 240 17.98 -7.05 -8.43
CA LEU A 240 18.39 -6.59 -7.12
C LEU A 240 17.55 -7.23 -6.01
N PHE A 241 16.23 -7.33 -6.19
CA PHE A 241 15.36 -8.01 -5.23
C PHE A 241 15.74 -9.48 -5.01
N PHE A 242 16.22 -10.20 -6.03
CA PHE A 242 16.69 -11.58 -5.86
C PHE A 242 17.94 -11.69 -4.98
N TYR A 243 18.80 -10.66 -4.99
CA TYR A 243 20.03 -10.64 -4.21
C TYR A 243 19.81 -10.10 -2.79
N THR A 244 18.94 -9.11 -2.64
CA THR A 244 18.81 -8.34 -1.38
C THR A 244 17.54 -8.67 -0.60
N GLU A 245 16.53 -9.25 -1.25
CA GLU A 245 15.16 -9.39 -0.73
C GLU A 245 14.49 -8.04 -0.42
N GLU A 246 15.05 -6.95 -0.93
CA GLU A 246 14.55 -5.58 -0.74
C GLU A 246 14.15 -4.95 -2.05
N LEU A 247 13.04 -4.23 -2.04
CA LEU A 247 12.62 -3.45 -3.19
C LEU A 247 13.44 -2.16 -3.29
N ILE A 248 14.48 -2.21 -4.12
CA ILE A 248 15.35 -1.06 -4.38
C ILE A 248 14.79 -0.28 -5.56
N ILE A 249 14.24 0.90 -5.27
CA ILE A 249 13.76 1.86 -6.26
C ILE A 249 14.37 3.22 -5.94
N ASN A 250 14.73 3.96 -6.99
CA ASN A 250 15.24 5.31 -6.84
C ASN A 250 14.12 6.29 -6.48
N GLU A 251 13.93 6.53 -5.18
CA GLU A 251 12.90 7.47 -4.68
C GLU A 251 13.18 8.93 -5.02
N LYS A 252 14.39 9.27 -5.50
CA LYS A 252 14.73 10.64 -5.91
C LYS A 252 14.21 10.99 -7.32
N GLU A 253 13.66 10.02 -8.04
CA GLU A 253 13.07 10.26 -9.35
C GLU A 253 11.76 11.02 -9.27
N SER A 254 11.32 11.58 -10.41
CA SER A 254 10.01 12.20 -10.48
C SER A 254 8.93 11.17 -10.10
N PHE A 255 7.87 11.65 -9.45
CA PHE A 255 6.73 10.82 -9.05
C PHE A 255 6.21 9.95 -10.20
N ILE A 256 6.14 10.51 -11.41
CA ILE A 256 5.69 9.80 -12.62
C ILE A 256 6.62 8.63 -12.96
N LYS A 257 7.93 8.86 -12.96
CA LYS A 257 8.90 7.81 -13.30
C LYS A 257 8.89 6.70 -12.25
N TYR A 258 8.87 7.08 -10.97
CA TYR A 258 8.74 6.14 -9.85
C TYR A 258 7.50 5.24 -9.99
N PHE A 259 6.33 5.83 -10.24
CA PHE A 259 5.08 5.09 -10.39
C PHE A 259 5.06 4.19 -11.63
N ASN A 260 5.57 4.67 -12.76
CA ASN A 260 5.69 3.86 -13.96
C ASN A 260 6.61 2.65 -13.72
N ASN A 261 7.71 2.83 -12.98
CA ASN A 261 8.59 1.73 -12.63
C ASN A 261 7.89 0.71 -11.73
N LEU A 262 7.13 1.15 -10.71
CA LEU A 262 6.34 0.26 -9.87
C LEU A 262 5.34 -0.59 -10.67
N TRP A 263 4.60 0.02 -11.60
CA TRP A 263 3.64 -0.71 -12.42
C TRP A 263 4.31 -1.66 -13.42
N ASN A 264 5.46 -1.28 -14.00
CA ASN A 264 6.26 -2.18 -14.82
C ASN A 264 6.74 -3.37 -14.00
N LEU A 265 7.20 -3.14 -12.78
CA LEU A 265 7.66 -4.19 -11.88
C LEU A 265 6.51 -5.10 -11.41
N PHE A 266 5.31 -4.56 -11.21
CA PHE A 266 4.12 -5.35 -10.93
C PHE A 266 3.79 -6.27 -12.10
N ARG A 267 3.77 -5.74 -13.33
CA ARG A 267 3.53 -6.54 -14.55
C ARG A 267 4.60 -7.60 -14.77
N LEU A 268 5.85 -7.25 -14.52
CA LEU A 268 7.00 -8.12 -14.66
C LEU A 268 6.91 -9.26 -13.63
N SER A 269 6.66 -8.95 -12.36
CA SER A 269 6.51 -9.97 -11.32
C SER A 269 5.32 -10.91 -11.58
N ASP A 270 4.22 -10.41 -12.15
CA ASP A 270 3.09 -11.24 -12.59
C ASP A 270 3.48 -12.17 -13.75
N LYS A 271 4.18 -11.65 -14.78
CA LYS A 271 4.63 -12.43 -15.94
C LYS A 271 5.60 -13.56 -15.56
N TYR A 272 6.56 -13.26 -14.68
CA TYR A 272 7.60 -14.21 -14.27
C TYR A 272 7.23 -15.01 -13.00
N LEU A 273 5.96 -14.94 -12.55
CA LEU A 273 5.43 -15.66 -11.38
C LEU A 273 6.25 -15.43 -10.11
N LEU A 274 6.61 -14.17 -9.85
CA LEU A 274 7.42 -13.74 -8.71
C LEU A 274 6.52 -13.24 -7.59
N ASP A 275 5.83 -14.16 -6.90
CA ASP A 275 4.78 -13.83 -5.93
C ASP A 275 5.27 -12.91 -4.80
N ASP A 276 6.47 -13.12 -4.27
CA ASP A 276 7.05 -12.26 -3.23
C ASP A 276 7.30 -10.83 -3.71
N LEU A 277 7.86 -10.68 -4.91
CA LEU A 277 8.07 -9.37 -5.51
C LEU A 277 6.74 -8.70 -5.84
N LYS A 278 5.80 -9.44 -6.44
CA LYS A 278 4.45 -8.95 -6.78
C LYS A 278 3.74 -8.43 -5.54
N ARG A 279 3.84 -9.16 -4.42
CA ARG A 279 3.28 -8.79 -3.12
C ARG A 279 3.91 -7.50 -2.57
N VAL A 280 5.24 -7.38 -2.57
CA VAL A 280 5.92 -6.17 -2.08
C VAL A 280 5.58 -4.96 -2.96
N VAL A 281 5.60 -5.11 -4.28
CA VAL A 281 5.24 -4.02 -5.21
C VAL A 281 3.78 -3.58 -5.01
N LYS A 282 2.85 -4.53 -4.83
CA LYS A 282 1.45 -4.24 -4.53
C LYS A 282 1.28 -3.40 -3.27
N TYR A 283 2.07 -3.68 -2.23
CA TYR A 283 2.09 -2.85 -1.02
C TYR A 283 2.51 -1.41 -1.33
N HIS A 284 3.61 -1.21 -2.06
CA HIS A 284 4.07 0.14 -2.45
C HIS A 284 3.06 0.90 -3.32
N ILE A 285 2.36 0.20 -4.22
CA ILE A 285 1.28 0.76 -5.02
C ILE A 285 0.16 1.30 -4.11
N PHE A 286 -0.28 0.52 -3.13
CA PHE A 286 -1.39 0.91 -2.25
C PHE A 286 -1.00 1.93 -1.17
N ASP A 287 0.22 1.87 -0.62
CA ASP A 287 0.75 2.86 0.33
C ASP A 287 0.67 4.30 -0.23
N ARG A 288 0.75 4.42 -1.56
CA ARG A 288 0.73 5.71 -2.25
C ARG A 288 -0.61 6.04 -2.90
N LEU A 289 -1.63 5.20 -2.75
CA LEU A 289 -2.98 5.45 -3.25
C LEU A 289 -3.60 6.65 -2.51
N ASN A 290 -4.02 7.66 -3.27
CA ASN A 290 -4.59 8.89 -2.75
C ASN A 290 -5.67 9.45 -3.70
N ILE A 291 -6.34 10.54 -3.30
CA ILE A 291 -7.44 11.15 -4.06
C ILE A 291 -7.00 11.62 -5.46
N ASN A 292 -5.75 12.05 -5.61
CA ASN A 292 -5.25 12.63 -6.85
C ASN A 292 -4.84 11.57 -7.88
N ASN A 293 -4.39 10.39 -7.45
CA ASN A 293 -3.91 9.33 -8.35
C ASN A 293 -4.84 8.11 -8.47
N ALA A 294 -5.88 7.97 -7.64
CA ALA A 294 -6.75 6.79 -7.66
C ALA A 294 -7.39 6.51 -9.03
N ALA A 295 -7.85 7.56 -9.72
CA ALA A 295 -8.44 7.43 -11.05
C ALA A 295 -7.41 6.90 -12.05
N GLU A 296 -6.24 7.54 -12.11
CA GLU A 296 -5.15 7.11 -12.96
C GLU A 296 -4.72 5.66 -12.69
N MET A 297 -4.57 5.30 -11.42
CA MET A 297 -4.23 3.94 -10.99
C MET A 297 -5.26 2.91 -11.45
N LEU A 298 -6.56 3.23 -11.36
CA LEU A 298 -7.62 2.33 -11.81
C LEU A 298 -7.66 2.18 -13.33
N PHE A 299 -7.82 3.30 -14.03
CA PHE A 299 -8.20 3.31 -15.44
C PHE A 299 -7.03 2.97 -16.37
N LYS A 300 -5.80 3.38 -16.03
CA LYS A 300 -4.62 3.06 -16.85
C LYS A 300 -4.02 1.70 -16.52
N TYR A 301 -3.96 1.34 -15.23
CA TYR A 301 -3.16 0.20 -14.78
C TYR A 301 -3.99 -0.95 -14.23
N ALA A 302 -4.71 -0.74 -13.12
CA ALA A 302 -5.23 -1.81 -12.29
C ALA A 302 -6.36 -2.65 -12.93
N TRP A 303 -7.01 -2.16 -13.99
CA TRP A 303 -8.20 -2.78 -14.57
C TRP A 303 -8.02 -4.25 -15.00
N LYS A 304 -6.78 -4.70 -15.26
CA LYS A 304 -6.46 -6.08 -15.63
C LYS A 304 -6.44 -7.05 -14.45
N TRP A 305 -6.24 -6.54 -13.23
CA TRP A 305 -6.04 -7.34 -12.03
C TRP A 305 -7.20 -7.12 -11.07
N THR A 306 -8.10 -8.11 -11.01
CA THR A 306 -9.37 -8.03 -10.26
C THR A 306 -9.17 -7.60 -8.81
N ASP A 307 -8.14 -8.12 -8.16
CA ASP A 307 -7.79 -7.82 -6.78
C ASP A 307 -7.36 -6.34 -6.58
N LEU A 308 -6.49 -5.80 -7.44
CA LEU A 308 -6.11 -4.38 -7.39
C LEU A 308 -7.28 -3.48 -7.78
N LYS A 309 -7.99 -3.84 -8.84
CA LYS A 309 -9.16 -3.13 -9.35
C LYS A 309 -10.20 -2.95 -8.24
N GLU A 310 -10.56 -4.02 -7.53
CA GLU A 310 -11.59 -3.97 -6.48
C GLU A 310 -11.20 -3.03 -5.33
N HIS A 311 -9.93 -3.09 -4.90
CA HIS A 311 -9.42 -2.22 -3.85
C HIS A 311 -9.47 -0.75 -4.25
N ILE A 312 -9.07 -0.43 -5.48
CA ILE A 312 -9.04 0.96 -5.96
C ILE A 312 -10.46 1.46 -6.24
N ILE A 313 -11.38 0.65 -6.78
CA ILE A 313 -12.77 1.07 -6.96
C ILE A 313 -13.41 1.38 -5.61
N ARG A 314 -13.24 0.51 -4.60
CA ARG A 314 -13.75 0.77 -3.24
C ARG A 314 -13.27 2.12 -2.72
N PHE A 315 -11.97 2.38 -2.84
CA PHE A 315 -11.37 3.66 -2.46
C PHE A 315 -12.00 4.86 -3.18
N ILE A 316 -12.24 4.73 -4.50
CA ILE A 316 -12.86 5.78 -5.32
C ILE A 316 -14.31 6.02 -4.87
N VAL A 317 -15.11 4.97 -4.72
CA VAL A 317 -16.52 5.04 -4.31
C VAL A 317 -16.67 5.73 -2.96
N GLU A 318 -15.87 5.32 -1.97
CA GLU A 318 -15.89 5.91 -0.63
C GLU A 318 -15.50 7.40 -0.60
N ASN A 319 -14.85 7.90 -1.66
CA ASN A 319 -14.26 9.24 -1.70
C ASN A 319 -14.63 10.00 -2.98
N ILE A 320 -15.71 9.61 -3.62
CA ILE A 320 -16.06 10.07 -4.96
C ILE A 320 -16.17 11.60 -5.04
N GLN A 321 -16.68 12.24 -3.98
CA GLN A 321 -16.83 13.69 -3.89
C GLN A 321 -15.50 14.45 -4.01
N TYR A 322 -14.39 13.83 -3.61
CA TYR A 322 -13.06 14.41 -3.75
C TYR A 322 -12.37 13.94 -5.03
N VAL A 323 -12.46 12.64 -5.33
CA VAL A 323 -11.81 12.03 -6.51
C VAL A 323 -12.32 12.68 -7.79
N ARG A 324 -13.63 12.89 -7.94
CA ARG A 324 -14.21 13.49 -9.15
C ARG A 324 -13.71 14.92 -9.45
N ASN A 325 -13.27 15.61 -8.39
CA ASN A 325 -12.77 16.99 -8.47
C ASN A 325 -11.24 17.04 -8.61
N SER A 326 -10.55 15.90 -8.46
CA SER A 326 -9.10 15.83 -8.55
C SER A 326 -8.62 16.00 -9.98
N LYS A 327 -7.37 16.46 -10.13
CA LYS A 327 -6.74 16.59 -11.44
C LYS A 327 -6.69 15.25 -12.17
N GLY A 328 -6.26 14.18 -11.49
CA GLY A 328 -6.13 12.86 -12.12
C GLY A 328 -7.45 12.31 -12.66
N TYR A 329 -8.59 12.56 -12.02
CA TYR A 329 -9.88 12.14 -12.58
C TYR A 329 -10.29 12.97 -13.80
N LYS A 330 -10.06 14.29 -13.78
CA LYS A 330 -10.33 15.16 -14.92
C LYS A 330 -9.45 14.80 -16.12
N ASP A 331 -8.17 14.52 -15.89
CA ASP A 331 -7.24 14.09 -16.94
C ASP A 331 -7.69 12.75 -17.58
N ILE A 332 -8.24 11.82 -16.78
CA ILE A 332 -8.84 10.58 -17.31
C ILE A 332 -10.10 10.85 -18.12
N LEU A 333 -10.96 11.77 -17.67
CA LEU A 333 -12.18 12.14 -18.40
C LEU A 333 -11.88 12.81 -19.74
N GLU A 334 -10.91 13.72 -19.77
CA GLU A 334 -10.50 14.41 -21.00
C GLU A 334 -9.91 13.43 -22.03
N ASN A 335 -9.24 12.37 -21.55
CA ASN A 335 -8.56 11.37 -22.38
C ASN A 335 -9.21 9.98 -22.24
N TYR A 336 -10.54 9.92 -22.12
CA TYR A 336 -11.24 8.65 -21.83
C TYR A 336 -11.05 7.60 -22.94
N SER A 337 -10.83 8.03 -24.19
CA SER A 337 -10.55 7.17 -25.35
C SER A 337 -9.28 6.35 -25.20
N ASP A 338 -8.31 6.84 -24.43
CA ASP A 338 -7.02 6.19 -24.22
C ASP A 338 -7.12 5.04 -23.19
N ASN A 339 -8.27 4.94 -22.52
CA ASN A 339 -8.51 4.01 -21.43
C ASN A 339 -9.50 2.92 -21.90
N PRO A 340 -9.02 1.74 -22.31
CA PRO A 340 -9.82 0.75 -23.04
C PRO A 340 -11.03 0.19 -22.25
N ASN A 341 -11.01 0.29 -20.92
CA ASN A 341 -12.11 -0.16 -20.05
C ASN A 341 -12.84 0.98 -19.35
N PHE A 342 -12.70 2.22 -19.82
CA PHE A 342 -13.28 3.38 -19.15
C PHE A 342 -14.78 3.24 -18.90
N LEU A 343 -15.58 2.97 -19.94
CA LEU A 343 -17.04 2.87 -19.80
C LEU A 343 -17.45 1.80 -18.79
N LYS A 344 -16.86 0.59 -18.90
CA LYS A 344 -17.15 -0.53 -18.00
C LYS A 344 -16.82 -0.20 -16.55
N LEU A 345 -15.63 0.35 -16.29
CA LEU A 345 -15.19 0.71 -14.93
C LEU A 345 -16.01 1.86 -14.35
N ASN A 346 -16.37 2.85 -15.18
CA ASN A 346 -17.20 3.96 -14.76
C ASN A 346 -18.62 3.51 -14.41
N THR A 347 -19.20 2.59 -15.18
CA THR A 347 -20.46 1.92 -14.83
C THR A 347 -20.32 1.13 -13.53
N GLU A 348 -19.21 0.41 -13.32
CA GLU A 348 -18.96 -0.34 -12.08
C GLU A 348 -18.87 0.57 -10.85
N ILE A 349 -18.30 1.77 -10.99
CA ILE A 349 -18.28 2.80 -9.94
C ILE A 349 -19.69 3.34 -9.71
N PHE A 350 -20.43 3.67 -10.78
CA PHE A 350 -21.77 4.22 -10.70
C PHE A 350 -22.75 3.28 -9.99
N LEU A 351 -22.76 2.00 -10.34
CA LEU A 351 -23.63 0.99 -9.72
C LEU A 351 -23.32 0.79 -8.23
N ARG A 352 -22.07 0.97 -7.80
CA ARG A 352 -21.69 0.93 -6.38
C ARG A 352 -22.09 2.18 -5.60
N LEU A 353 -22.24 3.32 -6.28
CA LEU A 353 -22.70 4.57 -5.66
C LEU A 353 -24.22 4.59 -5.49
N TYR A 354 -24.94 3.96 -6.42
CA TYR A 354 -26.39 3.91 -6.47
C TYR A 354 -26.85 2.45 -6.65
N PRO A 355 -26.73 1.59 -5.63
CA PRO A 355 -27.26 0.24 -5.70
C PRO A 355 -28.77 0.28 -5.95
N GLU A 356 -29.28 -0.63 -6.78
CA GLU A 356 -30.69 -0.66 -7.23
C GLU A 356 -31.72 -0.71 -6.08
N GLU A 357 -31.30 -1.04 -4.86
CA GLU A 357 -32.11 -0.98 -3.63
C GLU A 357 -32.51 0.45 -3.20
N SER A 358 -32.06 1.50 -3.90
CA SER A 358 -32.43 2.90 -3.58
C SER A 358 -33.74 3.39 -4.21
N PHE A 359 -34.52 2.51 -4.87
CA PHE A 359 -35.85 2.79 -5.43
C PHE A 359 -37.04 2.25 -4.63
N ASP A 360 -36.83 1.76 -3.41
CA ASP A 360 -37.94 1.52 -2.49
C ASP A 360 -38.21 2.81 -1.71
N PHE A 361 -39.20 3.60 -2.15
CA PHE A 361 -40.04 4.56 -1.40
C PHE A 361 -40.55 5.68 -2.32
N ILE A 362 -41.27 5.31 -3.40
CA ILE A 362 -42.42 6.11 -3.87
C ILE A 362 -43.52 5.13 -4.26
N ASN A 363 -44.38 4.83 -3.29
CA ASN A 363 -45.80 4.53 -3.48
C ASN A 363 -46.55 4.99 -2.24
#